data_AF-A0AAU4GIB8-F1
#
_entry.id   AF-A0AAU4GIB8-F1
#
_cell.length_a   1.000
_cell.length_b   1.000
_cell.length_c   1.000
_cell.angle_alpha   90.00
_cell.angle_beta   90.00
_cell.angle_gamma   90.00
#
_symmetry.space_group_name_H-M   'P 1'
#
loop_
_entity.id
_entity.type
_entity.pdbx_description
1 polymer ?
#
loop_
_entity_poly.entity_id
_entity_poly.type
_entity_poly.pdbx_seq_one_letter_code
_entity_poly.pdbx_strand_id
1 'polypeptide(L)'
;MDDTAVAAILAVPVDLLGADSEKFFDLVIDAYPGGEGPELDEFLTQVREREPSFSTAVETFEENLKAEGLDRYWPDITRAFVNEAGTGARLDQLREQLEEEAEFEEEPADEADAPVADSGGWEAFCAENRAFWLGWDGADWAGWRAAFAEGAVGAGVGADLDPHLSWMDGLDLPGRLAYLRDTLGFSVNEEALAGAGSGGWEAFCAENRDFWQGWDGADWDTWRAAFAEGAAGAGVGADLDPHLSWMDGLDLPGRLAYLRDTLGFSVSEEAFAEASGAAPAGDVGAQPSEAEVSAAIEAAEQAIQGLPPEQQVIPPEIVSEMFKEFPEAAFMDPAEIATVIRDASLQIAASA
;
A
#
# COMPACT_ATOMS: atom_id res chain seq x y z
N MET A 1 15.28 -2.27 18.88
CA MET A 1 14.93 -2.72 17.53
C MET A 1 13.43 -2.57 17.34
N ASP A 2 13.02 -2.09 16.18
CA ASP A 2 11.62 -2.03 15.76
C ASP A 2 11.10 -3.46 15.52
N ASP A 3 9.94 -3.81 16.05
CA ASP A 3 9.32 -5.14 15.91
C ASP A 3 9.15 -5.54 14.43
N THR A 4 8.99 -4.56 13.55
CA THR A 4 8.86 -4.75 12.10
C THR A 4 10.19 -5.17 11.48
N ALA A 5 11.31 -4.63 11.97
CA ALA A 5 12.65 -5.02 11.54
C ALA A 5 13.04 -6.41 12.05
N VAL A 6 12.62 -6.74 13.27
CA VAL A 6 12.75 -8.08 13.85
C VAL A 6 12.00 -9.11 12.99
N ALA A 7 10.74 -8.84 12.67
CA ALA A 7 9.93 -9.71 11.82
C ALA A 7 10.54 -9.89 10.42
N ALA A 8 11.09 -8.82 9.84
CA ALA A 8 11.78 -8.91 8.55
C ALA A 8 13.08 -9.73 8.59
N ILE A 9 13.82 -9.73 9.71
CA ILE A 9 15.01 -10.58 9.90
C ILE A 9 14.60 -12.06 9.96
N LEU A 10 13.50 -12.35 10.66
CA LEU A 10 12.95 -13.71 10.76
C LEU A 10 12.36 -14.20 9.42
N ALA A 11 11.89 -13.28 8.57
CA ALA A 11 11.42 -13.60 7.22
C ALA A 11 12.55 -14.02 6.26
N VAL A 12 13.83 -13.81 6.60
CA VAL A 12 14.96 -14.25 5.76
C VAL A 12 15.05 -15.77 5.71
N PRO A 13 14.97 -16.39 4.51
CA PRO A 13 14.96 -17.84 4.36
C PRO A 13 16.20 -18.51 4.96
N VAL A 14 16.00 -19.74 5.45
CA VAL A 14 17.07 -20.61 5.98
C VAL A 14 18.17 -20.87 4.93
N ASP A 15 17.82 -20.83 3.65
CA ASP A 15 18.77 -21.00 2.53
C ASP A 15 19.73 -19.82 2.35
N LEU A 16 19.45 -18.68 2.99
CA LEU A 16 20.37 -17.55 3.10
C LEU A 16 21.23 -17.62 4.36
N LEU A 17 21.24 -18.70 5.15
CA LEU A 17 21.98 -18.73 6.42
C LEU A 17 23.50 -18.85 6.25
N GLY A 18 24.23 -18.17 7.14
CA GLY A 18 25.68 -18.28 7.28
C GLY A 18 26.43 -17.20 6.47
N ALA A 19 27.43 -17.58 5.68
CA ALA A 19 28.20 -16.59 4.91
C ALA A 19 27.36 -15.85 3.85
N ASP A 20 26.24 -16.45 3.43
CA ASP A 20 25.35 -15.89 2.42
C ASP A 20 24.35 -14.87 3.00
N SER A 21 24.01 -14.94 4.30
CA SER A 21 23.16 -13.95 4.98
C SER A 21 23.92 -12.66 5.14
N GLU A 22 25.16 -12.75 5.62
CA GLU A 22 26.08 -11.61 5.74
C GLU A 22 26.20 -10.88 4.39
N LYS A 23 26.39 -11.63 3.30
CA LYS A 23 26.48 -11.08 1.96
C LYS A 23 25.17 -10.45 1.46
N PHE A 24 24.02 -11.05 1.75
CA PHE A 24 22.72 -10.49 1.40
C PHE A 24 22.45 -9.18 2.15
N PHE A 25 22.74 -9.14 3.44
CA PHE A 25 22.56 -7.93 4.24
C PHE A 25 23.58 -6.84 3.91
N ASP A 26 24.80 -7.20 3.54
CA ASP A 26 25.77 -6.25 2.99
C ASP A 26 25.24 -5.62 1.69
N LEU A 27 24.55 -6.38 0.84
CA LEU A 27 23.88 -5.81 -0.34
C LEU A 27 22.73 -4.87 0.04
N VAL A 28 21.99 -5.15 1.11
CA VAL A 28 21.00 -4.21 1.65
C VAL A 28 21.69 -2.94 2.14
N ILE A 29 22.76 -3.03 2.91
CA ILE A 29 23.47 -1.83 3.41
C ILE A 29 24.07 -1.01 2.26
N ASP A 30 24.66 -1.67 1.26
CA ASP A 30 25.21 -1.05 0.05
C ASP A 30 24.15 -0.31 -0.78
N ALA A 31 22.94 -0.85 -0.86
CA ALA A 31 21.85 -0.28 -1.65
C ALA A 31 21.18 0.93 -0.97
N TYR A 32 21.38 1.12 0.34
CA TYR A 32 20.72 2.16 1.15
C TYR A 32 21.73 3.01 1.96
N PRO A 33 22.72 3.66 1.31
CA PRO A 33 23.69 4.49 2.01
C PRO A 33 23.02 5.74 2.59
N GLY A 34 22.57 5.65 3.85
CA GLY A 34 21.91 6.75 4.56
C GLY A 34 20.41 6.54 4.85
N GLY A 35 19.88 5.34 4.62
CA GLY A 35 18.48 5.00 4.98
C GLY A 35 17.42 5.48 3.98
N GLU A 36 17.85 5.95 2.82
CA GLU A 36 17.03 6.14 1.61
C GLU A 36 17.62 5.25 0.51
N GLY A 37 16.77 4.52 -0.19
CA GLY A 37 17.20 3.62 -1.27
C GLY A 37 16.02 3.11 -2.08
N PRO A 38 16.25 2.11 -2.95
CA PRO A 38 15.26 1.65 -3.91
C PRO A 38 13.97 1.11 -3.27
N GLU A 39 12.93 0.93 -4.07
CA GLU A 39 11.76 0.17 -3.62
C GLU A 39 12.13 -1.33 -3.49
N LEU A 40 11.32 -2.11 -2.77
CA LEU A 40 11.59 -3.53 -2.52
C LEU A 40 11.83 -4.30 -3.84
N ASP A 41 10.93 -4.15 -4.81
CA ASP A 41 11.03 -4.86 -6.11
C ASP A 41 12.30 -4.49 -6.88
N GLU A 42 12.69 -3.21 -6.83
CA GLU A 42 13.92 -2.73 -7.46
C GLU A 42 15.15 -3.29 -6.75
N PHE A 43 15.15 -3.29 -5.41
CA PHE A 43 16.22 -3.90 -4.63
C PHE A 43 16.39 -5.39 -4.93
N LEU A 44 15.30 -6.16 -4.89
CA LEU A 44 15.34 -7.60 -5.16
C LEU A 44 15.82 -7.89 -6.59
N THR A 45 15.45 -7.04 -7.55
CA THR A 45 15.98 -7.11 -8.92
C THR A 45 17.49 -6.89 -8.95
N GLN A 46 17.99 -5.86 -8.26
CA GLN A 46 19.43 -5.60 -8.18
C GLN A 46 20.19 -6.74 -7.49
N VAL A 47 19.63 -7.36 -6.44
CA VAL A 47 20.25 -8.52 -5.77
C VAL A 47 20.31 -9.71 -6.73
N ARG A 48 19.23 -10.01 -7.46
CA ARG A 48 19.21 -11.11 -8.45
C ARG A 48 20.25 -10.90 -9.56
N GLU A 49 20.47 -9.66 -10.00
CA GLU A 49 21.47 -9.33 -11.00
C GLU A 49 22.91 -9.42 -10.49
N ARG A 50 23.16 -8.92 -9.27
CA ARG A 50 24.50 -8.91 -8.66
C ARG A 50 24.92 -10.29 -8.14
N GLU A 51 23.97 -11.05 -7.59
CA GLU A 51 24.19 -12.37 -7.00
C GLU A 51 23.13 -13.37 -7.48
N PRO A 52 23.29 -13.93 -8.70
CA PRO A 52 22.34 -14.88 -9.27
C PRO A 52 22.12 -16.15 -8.43
N SER A 53 23.09 -16.51 -7.59
CA SER A 53 22.96 -17.63 -6.64
C SER A 53 21.88 -17.41 -5.59
N PHE A 54 21.46 -16.16 -5.35
CA PHE A 54 20.43 -15.83 -4.37
C PHE A 54 19.01 -15.86 -4.94
N SER A 55 18.80 -16.14 -6.24
CA SER A 55 17.49 -16.01 -6.88
C SER A 55 16.34 -16.68 -6.12
N THR A 56 16.53 -17.94 -5.71
CA THR A 56 15.52 -18.69 -4.95
C THR A 56 15.28 -18.10 -3.56
N ALA A 57 16.33 -17.70 -2.87
CA ALA A 57 16.18 -17.14 -1.54
C ALA A 57 15.61 -15.71 -1.54
N VAL A 58 15.90 -14.93 -2.58
CA VAL A 58 15.27 -13.62 -2.81
C VAL A 58 13.77 -13.78 -3.10
N GLU A 59 13.39 -14.77 -3.91
CA GLU A 59 11.98 -15.12 -4.13
C GLU A 59 11.28 -15.51 -2.82
N THR A 60 11.87 -16.41 -2.02
CA THR A 60 11.27 -16.82 -0.74
C THR A 60 11.24 -15.66 0.27
N PHE A 61 12.25 -14.79 0.30
CA PHE A 61 12.25 -13.60 1.16
C PHE A 61 11.13 -12.64 0.77
N GLU A 62 10.94 -12.39 -0.53
CA GLU A 62 9.86 -11.58 -1.06
C GLU A 62 8.48 -12.16 -0.70
N GLU A 63 8.30 -13.47 -0.89
CA GLU A 63 7.07 -14.18 -0.54
C GLU A 63 6.77 -14.09 0.95
N ASN A 64 7.77 -14.26 1.81
CA ASN A 64 7.61 -14.15 3.27
C ASN A 64 7.23 -12.73 3.69
N LEU A 65 7.89 -11.70 3.14
CA LEU A 65 7.53 -10.31 3.45
C LEU A 65 6.10 -9.99 3.02
N LYS A 66 5.66 -10.46 1.86
CA LYS A 66 4.29 -10.26 1.37
C LYS A 66 3.26 -11.03 2.19
N ALA A 67 3.57 -12.27 2.56
CA ALA A 67 2.68 -13.10 3.39
C ALA A 67 2.42 -12.47 4.77
N GLU A 68 3.44 -11.85 5.36
CA GLU A 68 3.35 -11.17 6.66
C GLU A 68 2.92 -9.69 6.53
N GLY A 69 2.66 -9.19 5.31
CA GLY A 69 2.30 -7.78 5.07
C GLY A 69 3.37 -6.77 5.50
N LEU A 70 4.63 -7.19 5.45
CA LEU A 70 5.83 -6.43 5.83
C LEU A 70 6.44 -5.66 4.65
N ASP A 71 6.11 -6.02 3.42
CA ASP A 71 6.56 -5.39 2.18
C ASP A 71 6.29 -3.88 2.16
N ARG A 72 5.12 -3.44 2.62
CA ARG A 72 4.77 -2.01 2.74
C ARG A 72 5.63 -1.22 3.74
N TYR A 73 6.29 -1.91 4.67
CA TYR A 73 7.19 -1.30 5.67
C TYR A 73 8.66 -1.39 5.27
N TRP A 74 8.94 -1.76 4.02
CA TRP A 74 10.30 -1.88 3.50
C TRP A 74 11.21 -0.66 3.76
N PRO A 75 10.75 0.60 3.63
CA PRO A 75 11.56 1.78 3.98
C PRO A 75 11.96 1.83 5.47
N ASP A 76 11.11 1.33 6.36
CA ASP A 76 11.38 1.31 7.81
C ASP A 76 12.28 0.13 8.19
N ILE A 77 12.06 -1.04 7.57
CA ILE A 77 12.90 -2.23 7.69
C ILE A 77 14.35 -1.92 7.26
N THR A 78 14.54 -1.32 6.09
CA THR A 78 15.86 -0.96 5.58
C THR A 78 16.56 0.09 6.46
N ARG A 79 15.82 1.09 6.94
CA ARG A 79 16.34 2.07 7.90
C ARG A 79 16.78 1.40 9.21
N ALA A 80 16.02 0.43 9.70
CA ALA A 80 16.39 -0.34 10.87
C ALA A 80 17.65 -1.18 10.60
N PHE A 81 17.77 -1.83 9.43
CA PHE A 81 18.97 -2.58 9.06
C PHE A 81 20.22 -1.69 8.98
N VAL A 82 20.11 -0.51 8.40
CA VAL A 82 21.22 0.45 8.31
C VAL A 82 21.62 0.97 9.70
N ASN A 83 20.66 1.21 10.60
CA ASN A 83 20.91 1.81 11.92
C ASN A 83 21.35 0.81 13.01
N GLU A 84 20.70 -0.35 13.08
CA GLU A 84 20.91 -1.35 14.14
C GLU A 84 21.98 -2.39 13.76
N ALA A 85 22.16 -2.58 12.45
CA ALA A 85 22.80 -3.76 11.89
C ALA A 85 23.94 -3.42 10.93
N GLY A 86 24.64 -2.30 11.16
CA GLY A 86 25.74 -1.77 10.33
C GLY A 86 26.92 -2.71 10.03
N THR A 87 26.84 -4.00 10.37
CA THR A 87 27.61 -5.13 9.84
C THR A 87 26.72 -6.38 9.84
N GLY A 88 26.72 -7.19 8.77
CA GLY A 88 25.94 -8.44 8.70
C GLY A 88 26.13 -9.40 9.89
N ALA A 89 27.31 -9.43 10.52
CA ALA A 89 27.59 -10.20 11.73
C ALA A 89 26.72 -9.85 12.97
N ARG A 90 26.15 -8.64 13.04
CA ARG A 90 25.26 -8.25 14.15
C ARG A 90 23.83 -8.75 13.92
N LEU A 91 23.42 -8.92 12.66
CA LEU A 91 22.13 -9.49 12.29
C LEU A 91 22.07 -10.98 12.57
N ASP A 92 23.14 -11.72 12.26
CA ASP A 92 23.22 -13.14 12.61
C ASP A 92 23.12 -13.35 14.13
N GLN A 93 23.75 -12.49 14.94
CA GLN A 93 23.62 -12.54 16.41
C GLN A 93 22.21 -12.21 16.91
N LEU A 94 21.54 -11.24 16.27
CA LEU A 94 20.16 -10.89 16.62
C LEU A 94 19.21 -12.04 16.26
N ARG A 95 19.42 -12.69 15.12
CA ARG A 95 18.65 -13.86 14.72
C ARG A 95 18.85 -15.03 15.68
N GLU A 96 20.08 -15.35 16.04
CA GLU A 96 20.38 -16.42 17.01
C GLU A 96 19.71 -16.12 18.37
N GLN A 97 19.71 -14.86 18.82
CA GLN A 97 18.99 -14.44 20.03
C GLN A 97 17.47 -14.61 19.91
N LEU A 98 16.88 -14.25 18.78
CA LEU A 98 15.44 -14.35 18.56
C LEU A 98 14.98 -15.80 18.36
N GLU A 99 15.80 -16.64 17.72
CA GLU A 99 15.55 -18.09 17.60
C GLU A 99 15.68 -18.77 18.96
N GLU A 100 16.64 -18.39 19.81
CA GLU A 100 16.79 -18.90 21.18
C GLU A 100 15.63 -18.45 22.10
N GLU A 101 15.12 -17.22 21.92
CA GLU A 101 13.91 -16.75 22.61
C GLU A 101 12.65 -17.50 22.13
N ALA A 102 12.55 -17.85 20.85
CA ALA A 102 11.45 -18.65 20.31
C ALA A 102 11.53 -20.13 20.73
N GLU A 103 12.72 -20.73 20.83
CA GLU A 103 12.92 -22.11 21.32
C GLU A 103 12.59 -22.26 22.82
N PHE A 104 12.73 -21.19 23.62
CA PHE A 104 12.39 -21.21 25.05
C PHE A 104 10.88 -21.18 25.35
N GLU A 105 10.03 -20.88 24.35
CA GLU A 105 8.56 -20.92 24.50
C GLU A 105 7.94 -22.30 24.15
N GLU A 106 8.70 -23.23 23.56
CA GLU A 106 8.19 -24.55 23.13
C GLU A 106 8.44 -25.72 24.11
N GLU A 107 9.06 -25.51 25.28
CA GLU A 107 9.21 -26.60 26.27
C GLU A 107 7.90 -26.80 27.06
N PRO A 108 7.21 -27.96 26.95
CA PRO A 108 5.98 -28.18 27.68
C PRO A 108 6.30 -28.21 29.17
N ALA A 109 5.78 -27.23 29.92
CA ALA A 109 5.95 -27.15 31.36
C ALA A 109 5.40 -28.42 32.04
N ASP A 110 6.32 -29.30 32.45
CA ASP A 110 6.04 -30.42 33.33
C ASP A 110 5.57 -29.88 34.70
N GLU A 111 4.48 -30.47 35.19
CA GLU A 111 3.79 -30.17 36.44
C GLU A 111 4.74 -30.09 37.66
N ALA A 112 4.84 -28.92 38.30
CA ALA A 112 4.95 -28.81 39.76
C ALA A 112 4.85 -27.35 40.26
N ASP A 113 3.77 -27.07 41.00
CA ASP A 113 3.66 -26.09 42.08
C ASP A 113 4.36 -24.73 41.88
N ALA A 114 3.68 -23.80 41.20
CA ALA A 114 3.95 -22.36 41.27
C ALA A 114 2.66 -21.57 41.55
N PRO A 115 2.76 -20.44 42.28
CA PRO A 115 1.64 -19.80 42.94
C PRO A 115 0.69 -19.14 41.93
N VAL A 116 -0.59 -19.03 42.29
CA VAL A 116 -1.65 -18.34 41.53
C VAL A 116 -1.13 -16.99 41.05
N ALA A 117 -0.72 -16.95 39.77
CA ALA A 117 -0.26 -15.75 39.11
C ALA A 117 -1.47 -14.83 38.88
N ASP A 118 -1.19 -13.54 39.01
CA ASP A 118 -2.04 -12.42 38.62
C ASP A 118 -2.78 -12.77 37.32
N SER A 119 -4.10 -12.62 37.31
CA SER A 119 -4.94 -12.94 36.15
C SER A 119 -4.40 -12.19 34.94
N GLY A 120 -3.68 -12.90 34.07
CA GLY A 120 -3.14 -12.36 32.84
C GLY A 120 -4.29 -11.68 32.11
N GLY A 121 -4.14 -10.39 31.84
CA GLY A 121 -5.20 -9.57 31.27
C GLY A 121 -5.62 -10.04 29.88
N TRP A 122 -6.34 -9.18 29.16
CA TRP A 122 -6.87 -9.46 27.82
C TRP A 122 -5.88 -10.15 26.88
N GLU A 123 -4.63 -9.71 26.85
CA GLU A 123 -3.57 -10.27 26.01
C GLU A 123 -3.24 -11.73 26.34
N ALA A 124 -3.17 -12.09 27.64
CA ALA A 124 -2.92 -13.47 28.06
C ALA A 124 -4.11 -14.37 27.71
N PHE A 125 -5.34 -13.86 27.88
CA PHE A 125 -6.55 -14.56 27.47
C PHE A 125 -6.55 -14.84 25.94
N CYS A 126 -6.20 -13.84 25.12
CA CYS A 126 -6.07 -14.02 23.67
C CYS A 126 -5.00 -15.05 23.31
N ALA A 127 -3.82 -15.00 23.95
CA ALA A 127 -2.74 -15.95 23.72
C ALA A 127 -3.13 -17.40 24.08
N GLU A 128 -3.70 -17.61 25.26
CA GLU A 128 -4.14 -18.92 25.74
C GLU A 128 -5.27 -19.52 24.89
N ASN A 129 -6.08 -18.67 24.27
CA ASN A 129 -7.24 -19.09 23.49
C ASN A 129 -7.01 -18.99 21.98
N ARG A 130 -5.78 -18.73 21.51
CA ARG A 130 -5.45 -18.57 20.07
C ARG A 130 -5.96 -19.73 19.21
N ALA A 131 -5.90 -20.96 19.74
CA ALA A 131 -6.37 -22.18 19.07
C ALA A 131 -7.78 -22.64 19.47
N PHE A 132 -8.46 -21.90 20.36
CA PHE A 132 -9.69 -22.34 21.05
C PHE A 132 -10.78 -22.85 20.10
N TRP A 133 -10.84 -22.31 18.87
CA TRP A 133 -11.77 -22.77 17.84
C TRP A 133 -11.15 -22.86 16.45
N LEU A 134 -9.90 -23.32 16.38
CA LEU A 134 -9.25 -23.65 15.12
C LEU A 134 -10.16 -24.58 14.29
N GLY A 135 -10.64 -24.10 13.14
CA GLY A 135 -11.61 -24.79 12.29
C GLY A 135 -13.07 -24.31 12.35
N TRP A 136 -13.40 -23.27 13.13
CA TRP A 136 -14.74 -22.64 13.05
C TRP A 136 -14.99 -22.08 11.63
N ASP A 137 -16.05 -22.57 11.00
CA ASP A 137 -16.41 -22.27 9.61
C ASP A 137 -17.39 -21.11 9.46
N GLY A 138 -17.75 -20.45 10.57
CA GLY A 138 -18.69 -19.34 10.57
C GLY A 138 -20.16 -19.71 10.72
N ALA A 139 -20.53 -21.00 10.71
CA ALA A 139 -21.92 -21.41 10.59
C ALA A 139 -22.79 -21.12 11.84
N ASP A 140 -22.18 -21.01 13.03
CA ASP A 140 -22.88 -20.74 14.30
C ASP A 140 -22.25 -19.56 15.07
N TRP A 141 -22.47 -18.35 14.56
CA TRP A 141 -22.03 -17.12 15.24
C TRP A 141 -22.62 -16.97 16.64
N ALA A 142 -23.89 -17.30 16.83
CA ALA A 142 -24.56 -17.13 18.12
C ALA A 142 -23.97 -18.07 19.18
N GLY A 143 -23.69 -19.32 18.82
CA GLY A 143 -23.00 -20.29 19.67
C GLY A 143 -21.55 -19.87 19.95
N TRP A 144 -20.82 -19.44 18.91
CA TRP A 144 -19.45 -18.94 19.05
C TRP A 144 -19.36 -17.78 20.04
N ARG A 145 -20.21 -16.76 19.84
CA ARG A 145 -20.26 -15.55 20.67
C ARG A 145 -20.57 -15.85 22.12
N ALA A 146 -21.51 -16.78 22.38
CA ALA A 146 -21.87 -17.17 23.74
C ALA A 146 -20.72 -17.91 24.44
N ALA A 147 -20.06 -18.85 23.77
CA ALA A 147 -18.94 -19.61 24.32
C ALA A 147 -17.72 -18.71 24.58
N PHE A 148 -17.43 -17.77 23.68
CA PHE A 148 -16.33 -16.82 23.83
C PHE A 148 -16.57 -15.84 25.00
N ALA A 149 -17.80 -15.33 25.13
CA ALA A 149 -18.19 -14.50 26.26
C ALA A 149 -18.10 -15.23 27.61
N GLU A 150 -18.51 -16.50 27.66
CA GLU A 150 -18.40 -17.32 28.86
C GLU A 150 -16.93 -17.56 29.26
N GLY A 151 -16.07 -17.86 28.27
CA GLY A 151 -14.62 -18.01 28.49
C GLY A 151 -13.96 -16.75 29.03
N ALA A 152 -14.24 -15.59 28.44
CA ALA A 152 -13.69 -14.30 28.86
C ALA A 152 -14.18 -13.86 30.26
N VAL A 153 -15.44 -14.14 30.61
CA VAL A 153 -15.96 -13.91 31.97
C VAL A 153 -15.26 -14.84 32.97
N GLY A 154 -15.02 -16.10 32.60
CA GLY A 154 -14.27 -17.06 33.41
C GLY A 154 -12.82 -16.63 33.67
N ALA A 155 -12.20 -15.97 32.69
CA ALA A 155 -10.84 -15.42 32.79
C ALA A 155 -10.77 -14.02 33.44
N GLY A 156 -11.91 -13.41 33.77
CA GLY A 156 -11.96 -12.09 34.40
C GLY A 156 -11.76 -10.90 33.46
N VAL A 157 -11.77 -11.11 32.14
CA VAL A 157 -11.54 -10.08 31.10
C VAL A 157 -12.81 -9.66 30.37
N GLY A 158 -13.99 -10.00 30.91
CA GLY A 158 -15.28 -9.75 30.26
C GLY A 158 -15.60 -8.27 30.00
N ALA A 159 -15.00 -7.33 30.74
CA ALA A 159 -15.19 -5.89 30.52
C ALA A 159 -14.45 -5.39 29.26
N ASP A 160 -13.31 -6.00 28.94
CA ASP A 160 -12.51 -5.67 27.76
C ASP A 160 -13.11 -6.31 26.50
N LEU A 161 -13.90 -7.38 26.66
CA LEU A 161 -14.51 -8.12 25.57
C LEU A 161 -15.71 -7.41 24.90
N ASP A 162 -16.54 -6.71 25.66
CA ASP A 162 -17.81 -6.15 25.19
C ASP A 162 -17.68 -5.23 23.95
N PRO A 163 -16.68 -4.32 23.87
CA PRO A 163 -16.44 -3.51 22.67
C PRO A 163 -16.12 -4.35 21.42
N HIS A 164 -15.34 -5.42 21.57
CA HIS A 164 -14.97 -6.31 20.45
C HIS A 164 -16.17 -7.11 19.94
N LEU A 165 -16.98 -7.66 20.83
CA LEU A 165 -18.20 -8.38 20.44
C LEU A 165 -19.21 -7.46 19.77
N SER A 166 -19.40 -6.25 20.31
CA SER A 166 -20.32 -5.27 19.74
C SER A 166 -19.89 -4.82 18.35
N TRP A 167 -18.57 -4.73 18.09
CA TRP A 167 -18.03 -4.43 16.77
C TRP A 167 -18.29 -5.59 15.79
N MET A 168 -17.93 -6.82 16.18
CA MET A 168 -18.09 -8.01 15.35
C MET A 168 -19.55 -8.36 15.03
N ASP A 169 -20.50 -8.01 15.90
CA ASP A 169 -21.94 -8.19 15.65
C ASP A 169 -22.41 -7.41 14.40
N GLY A 170 -21.71 -6.34 14.01
CA GLY A 170 -21.97 -5.56 12.79
C GLY A 170 -21.25 -6.07 11.53
N LEU A 171 -20.31 -7.00 11.66
CA LEU A 171 -19.52 -7.53 10.55
C LEU A 171 -20.22 -8.72 9.88
N ASP A 172 -19.93 -8.96 8.62
CA ASP A 172 -20.26 -10.20 7.91
C ASP A 172 -19.27 -11.32 8.27
N LEU A 173 -19.43 -12.52 7.70
CA LEU A 173 -18.57 -13.65 8.05
C LEU A 173 -17.07 -13.40 7.72
N PRO A 174 -16.70 -12.93 6.51
CA PRO A 174 -15.32 -12.53 6.21
C PRO A 174 -14.78 -11.50 7.20
N GLY A 175 -15.54 -10.43 7.47
CA GLY A 175 -15.12 -9.36 8.38
C GLY A 175 -14.89 -9.87 9.81
N ARG A 176 -15.74 -10.78 10.31
CA ARG A 176 -15.54 -11.40 11.62
C ARG A 176 -14.27 -12.24 11.67
N LEU A 177 -14.02 -13.06 10.65
CA LEU A 177 -12.83 -13.91 10.59
C LEU A 177 -11.55 -13.07 10.45
N ALA A 178 -11.55 -12.02 9.62
CA ALA A 178 -10.42 -11.10 9.48
C ALA A 178 -10.15 -10.35 10.81
N TYR A 179 -11.19 -9.84 11.47
CA TYR A 179 -11.04 -9.16 12.75
C TYR A 179 -10.45 -10.09 13.84
N LEU A 180 -10.91 -11.33 13.89
CA LEU A 180 -10.38 -12.33 14.82
C LEU A 180 -8.91 -12.62 14.58
N ARG A 181 -8.49 -12.73 13.31
CA ARG A 181 -7.10 -12.99 12.93
C ARG A 181 -6.20 -11.77 13.16
N ASP A 182 -6.57 -10.64 12.56
CA ASP A 182 -5.68 -9.49 12.40
C ASP A 182 -5.70 -8.58 13.64
N THR A 183 -6.84 -8.47 14.32
CA THR A 183 -6.97 -7.60 15.51
C THR A 183 -6.79 -8.36 16.81
N LEU A 184 -7.31 -9.59 16.88
CA LEU A 184 -7.32 -10.37 18.12
C LEU A 184 -6.30 -11.52 18.14
N GLY A 185 -5.58 -11.75 17.04
CA GLY A 185 -4.49 -12.72 16.96
C GLY A 185 -4.94 -14.18 17.06
N PHE A 186 -6.23 -14.47 16.84
CA PHE A 186 -6.77 -15.83 16.84
C PHE A 186 -6.48 -16.55 15.53
N SER A 187 -6.28 -17.86 15.62
CA SER A 187 -6.23 -18.70 14.43
C SER A 187 -7.65 -18.91 13.88
N VAL A 188 -7.86 -18.58 12.61
CA VAL A 188 -9.16 -18.73 11.92
C VAL A 188 -9.10 -19.81 10.85
N ASN A 189 -10.26 -20.29 10.40
CA ASN A 189 -10.33 -21.21 9.28
C ASN A 189 -10.10 -20.45 7.96
N GLU A 190 -8.90 -20.57 7.41
CA GLU A 190 -8.50 -19.91 6.15
C GLU A 190 -9.35 -20.37 4.95
N GLU A 191 -9.86 -21.60 4.92
CA GLU A 191 -10.79 -22.03 3.86
C GLU A 191 -12.14 -21.33 3.98
N ALA A 192 -12.63 -21.10 5.21
CA ALA A 192 -13.85 -20.34 5.44
C ALA A 192 -13.64 -18.85 5.11
N LEU A 193 -12.47 -18.30 5.43
CA LEU A 193 -12.10 -16.93 5.05
C LEU A 193 -12.00 -16.77 3.53
N ALA A 194 -11.32 -17.68 2.84
CA ALA A 194 -11.18 -17.69 1.39
C ALA A 194 -12.50 -17.99 0.66
N GLY A 195 -13.37 -18.82 1.25
CA GLY A 195 -14.66 -19.22 0.68
C GLY A 195 -15.78 -18.19 0.88
N ALA A 196 -15.64 -17.26 1.82
CA ALA A 196 -16.72 -16.35 2.22
C ALA A 196 -16.85 -15.06 1.38
N GLY A 197 -15.96 -14.79 0.44
CA GLY A 197 -16.14 -13.62 -0.46
C GLY A 197 -14.85 -13.19 -1.15
N SER A 198 -14.59 -13.80 -2.30
CA SER A 198 -13.48 -13.51 -3.20
C SER A 198 -13.68 -12.18 -3.95
N GLY A 199 -13.69 -11.07 -3.22
CA GLY A 199 -13.66 -9.75 -3.82
C GLY A 199 -12.43 -8.93 -3.45
N GLY A 200 -12.12 -8.86 -2.16
CA GLY A 200 -11.16 -7.85 -1.68
C GLY A 200 -11.56 -6.43 -2.10
N TRP A 201 -10.79 -5.45 -1.66
CA TRP A 201 -11.02 -4.05 -2.04
C TRP A 201 -11.04 -3.84 -3.55
N GLU A 202 -10.15 -4.53 -4.26
CA GLU A 202 -9.98 -4.38 -5.71
C GLU A 202 -11.17 -4.89 -6.52
N ALA A 203 -11.74 -6.06 -6.18
CA ALA A 203 -12.94 -6.51 -6.91
C ALA A 203 -14.18 -5.74 -6.45
N PHE A 204 -14.26 -5.29 -5.19
CA PHE A 204 -15.32 -4.38 -4.78
C PHE A 204 -15.30 -3.10 -5.63
N CYS A 205 -14.14 -2.47 -5.82
CA CYS A 205 -13.96 -1.34 -6.72
C CYS A 205 -14.30 -1.69 -8.18
N ALA A 206 -13.89 -2.86 -8.67
CA ALA A 206 -14.17 -3.28 -10.03
C ALA A 206 -15.67 -3.53 -10.30
N GLU A 207 -16.37 -4.19 -9.38
CA GLU A 207 -17.80 -4.50 -9.47
C GLU A 207 -18.69 -3.26 -9.28
N ASN A 208 -18.21 -2.29 -8.50
CA ASN A 208 -18.92 -1.05 -8.22
C ASN A 208 -18.42 0.14 -9.05
N ARG A 209 -17.55 -0.09 -10.05
CA ARG A 209 -16.99 0.97 -10.90
C ARG A 209 -18.07 1.90 -11.47
N ASP A 210 -19.22 1.34 -11.84
CA ASP A 210 -20.36 2.05 -12.42
C ASP A 210 -21.48 2.36 -11.41
N PHE A 211 -21.32 1.97 -10.14
CA PHE A 211 -22.36 2.02 -9.10
C PHE A 211 -23.03 3.39 -8.98
N TRP A 212 -22.29 4.47 -9.26
CA TRP A 212 -22.80 5.82 -9.28
C TRP A 212 -22.34 6.62 -10.49
N GLN A 213 -22.24 5.97 -11.66
CA GLN A 213 -22.02 6.67 -12.91
C GLN A 213 -23.07 7.79 -13.07
N GLY A 214 -22.62 9.05 -13.03
CA GLY A 214 -23.50 10.23 -13.06
C GLY A 214 -23.74 10.92 -11.72
N TRP A 215 -23.08 10.52 -10.62
CA TRP A 215 -23.02 11.34 -9.41
C TRP A 215 -22.33 12.67 -9.74
N ASP A 216 -23.05 13.76 -9.49
CA ASP A 216 -22.63 15.12 -9.83
C ASP A 216 -21.92 15.83 -8.66
N GLY A 217 -21.65 15.09 -7.58
CA GLY A 217 -21.11 15.67 -6.36
C GLY A 217 -22.16 16.21 -5.39
N ALA A 218 -23.44 16.22 -5.77
CA ALA A 218 -24.51 16.63 -4.88
C ALA A 218 -24.72 15.57 -3.79
N ASP A 219 -24.90 16.03 -2.55
CA ASP A 219 -25.25 15.18 -1.39
C ASP A 219 -24.18 14.14 -1.00
N TRP A 220 -22.98 14.64 -0.66
CA TRP A 220 -21.85 13.85 -0.15
C TRP A 220 -22.23 12.90 0.99
N ASP A 221 -23.06 13.35 1.94
CA ASP A 221 -23.40 12.54 3.11
C ASP A 221 -24.21 11.30 2.72
N THR A 222 -25.14 11.44 1.78
CA THR A 222 -25.89 10.31 1.21
C THR A 222 -24.98 9.38 0.40
N TRP A 223 -24.07 9.93 -0.40
CA TRP A 223 -23.10 9.14 -1.15
C TRP A 223 -22.22 8.31 -0.21
N ARG A 224 -21.65 8.95 0.81
CA ARG A 224 -20.76 8.35 1.81
C ARG A 224 -21.44 7.23 2.58
N ALA A 225 -22.70 7.43 2.98
CA ALA A 225 -23.47 6.41 3.68
C ALA A 225 -23.75 5.19 2.79
N ALA A 226 -24.16 5.39 1.54
CA ALA A 226 -24.42 4.30 0.60
C ALA A 226 -23.14 3.52 0.23
N PHE A 227 -22.02 4.22 0.08
CA PHE A 227 -20.72 3.60 -0.21
C PHE A 227 -20.22 2.77 0.98
N ALA A 228 -20.37 3.30 2.21
CA ALA A 228 -20.07 2.57 3.44
C ALA A 228 -20.93 1.31 3.63
N GLU A 229 -22.22 1.41 3.35
CA GLU A 229 -23.13 0.26 3.40
C GLU A 229 -22.76 -0.81 2.36
N GLY A 230 -22.43 -0.40 1.13
CA GLY A 230 -22.00 -1.31 0.07
C GLY A 230 -20.68 -2.03 0.40
N ALA A 231 -19.70 -1.29 0.89
CA ALA A 231 -18.40 -1.83 1.30
C ALA A 231 -18.52 -2.76 2.53
N ALA A 232 -19.37 -2.42 3.49
CA ALA A 232 -19.68 -3.29 4.63
C ALA A 232 -20.38 -4.58 4.19
N GLY A 233 -21.30 -4.50 3.23
CA GLY A 233 -21.97 -5.67 2.65
C GLY A 233 -21.05 -6.57 1.81
N ALA A 234 -19.90 -6.03 1.35
CA ALA A 234 -18.87 -6.75 0.62
C ALA A 234 -17.69 -7.19 1.50
N GLY A 235 -17.73 -6.94 2.82
CA GLY A 235 -16.68 -7.34 3.75
C GLY A 235 -15.37 -6.54 3.67
N VAL A 236 -15.37 -5.37 3.03
CA VAL A 236 -14.17 -4.51 2.82
C VAL A 236 -14.20 -3.22 3.64
N GLY A 237 -14.99 -3.18 4.71
CA GLY A 237 -15.17 -1.99 5.54
C GLY A 237 -13.90 -1.49 6.23
N ALA A 238 -12.95 -2.38 6.55
CA ALA A 238 -11.69 -2.00 7.19
C ALA A 238 -10.77 -1.20 6.25
N ASP A 239 -10.75 -1.57 4.96
CA ASP A 239 -9.98 -0.87 3.93
C ASP A 239 -10.62 0.47 3.55
N LEU A 240 -11.93 0.61 3.77
CA LEU A 240 -12.72 1.77 3.40
C LEU A 240 -12.47 3.00 4.29
N ASP A 241 -12.34 2.81 5.61
CA ASP A 241 -12.28 3.91 6.58
C ASP A 241 -11.15 4.93 6.30
N PRO A 242 -9.91 4.50 5.98
CA PRO A 242 -8.84 5.42 5.58
C PRO A 242 -9.20 6.26 4.34
N HIS A 243 -9.86 5.66 3.35
CA HIS A 243 -10.27 6.36 2.12
C HIS A 243 -11.37 7.39 2.40
N LEU A 244 -12.39 7.03 3.17
CA LEU A 244 -13.47 7.95 3.55
C LEU A 244 -12.93 9.12 4.39
N SER A 245 -12.07 8.84 5.37
CA SER A 245 -11.46 9.87 6.22
C SER A 245 -10.60 10.84 5.42
N TRP A 246 -9.89 10.36 4.40
CA TRP A 246 -9.12 11.23 3.50
C TRP A 246 -10.04 12.14 2.66
N MET A 247 -11.07 11.56 2.05
CA MET A 247 -12.01 12.31 1.20
C MET A 247 -12.84 13.35 1.96
N ASP A 248 -13.14 13.11 3.24
CA ASP A 248 -13.85 14.07 4.10
C ASP A 248 -13.09 15.41 4.21
N GLY A 249 -11.75 15.38 4.08
CA GLY A 249 -10.89 16.56 4.09
C GLY A 249 -10.75 17.28 2.74
N LEU A 250 -11.25 16.69 1.64
CA LEU A 250 -11.15 17.26 0.29
C LEU A 250 -12.37 18.14 -0.02
N ASP A 251 -12.18 19.10 -0.92
CA ASP A 251 -13.28 19.81 -1.57
C ASP A 251 -13.91 18.95 -2.68
N LEU A 252 -15.01 19.41 -3.28
CA LEU A 252 -15.72 18.61 -4.29
C LEU A 252 -14.83 18.18 -5.48
N PRO A 253 -14.02 19.07 -6.08
CA PRO A 253 -13.06 18.67 -7.12
C PRO A 253 -12.08 17.61 -6.65
N GLY A 254 -11.51 17.78 -5.45
CA GLY A 254 -10.58 16.82 -4.87
C GLY A 254 -11.20 15.45 -4.64
N ARG A 255 -12.46 15.40 -4.17
CA ARG A 255 -13.20 14.13 -3.98
C ARG A 255 -13.44 13.41 -5.30
N LEU A 256 -13.90 14.14 -6.32
CA LEU A 256 -14.15 13.58 -7.64
C LEU A 256 -12.86 13.07 -8.31
N ALA A 257 -11.75 13.82 -8.18
CA ALA A 257 -10.44 13.39 -8.65
C ALA A 257 -9.96 12.12 -7.94
N TYR A 258 -10.08 12.07 -6.61
CA TYR A 258 -9.67 10.89 -5.83
C TYR A 258 -10.48 9.65 -6.23
N LEU A 259 -11.79 9.78 -6.39
CA LEU A 259 -12.65 8.68 -6.82
C LEU A 259 -12.28 8.15 -8.20
N ARG A 260 -11.99 9.04 -9.16
CA ARG A 260 -11.63 8.66 -10.53
C ARG A 260 -10.21 8.09 -10.61
N ASP A 261 -9.25 8.82 -10.07
CA ASP A 261 -7.82 8.60 -10.33
C ASP A 261 -7.19 7.62 -9.33
N THR A 262 -7.70 7.56 -8.10
CA THR A 262 -7.19 6.64 -7.06
C THR A 262 -8.05 5.39 -6.92
N LEU A 263 -9.37 5.55 -6.87
CA LEU A 263 -10.29 4.42 -6.64
C LEU A 263 -10.85 3.80 -7.93
N GLY A 264 -10.59 4.41 -9.09
CA GLY A 264 -10.96 3.88 -10.40
C GLY A 264 -12.47 3.85 -10.68
N PHE A 265 -13.25 4.67 -9.98
CA PHE A 265 -14.70 4.81 -10.21
C PHE A 265 -15.00 5.71 -11.41
N SER A 266 -16.10 5.39 -12.09
CA SER A 266 -16.63 6.21 -13.18
C SER A 266 -17.28 7.47 -12.62
N VAL A 267 -16.63 8.63 -12.76
CA VAL A 267 -17.16 9.94 -12.38
C VAL A 267 -17.69 10.67 -13.63
N SER A 268 -18.74 11.48 -13.47
CA SER A 268 -19.24 12.34 -14.57
C SER A 268 -18.20 13.41 -14.93
N GLU A 269 -17.70 13.39 -16.16
CA GLU A 269 -16.79 14.42 -16.69
C GLU A 269 -17.41 15.82 -16.66
N GLU A 270 -18.73 15.91 -16.86
CA GLU A 270 -19.46 17.18 -16.75
C GLU A 270 -19.43 17.71 -15.32
N ALA A 271 -19.67 16.83 -14.33
CA ALA A 271 -19.61 17.20 -12.91
C ALA A 271 -18.20 17.54 -12.46
N PHE A 272 -17.19 16.80 -12.96
CA PHE A 272 -15.79 17.09 -12.68
C PHE A 272 -15.38 18.45 -13.26
N ALA A 273 -15.77 18.75 -14.50
CA ALA A 273 -15.50 20.04 -15.13
C ALA A 273 -16.20 21.19 -14.40
N GLU A 274 -17.49 21.03 -14.08
CA GLU A 274 -18.27 22.02 -13.34
C GLU A 274 -17.68 22.29 -11.95
N ALA A 275 -17.36 21.24 -11.20
CA ALA A 275 -16.76 21.35 -9.87
C ALA A 275 -15.38 22.02 -9.92
N SER A 276 -14.55 21.65 -10.91
CA SER A 276 -13.17 22.15 -11.04
C SER A 276 -13.12 23.58 -11.58
N GLY A 277 -14.26 24.16 -11.99
CA GLY A 277 -14.30 25.45 -12.69
C GLY A 277 -13.59 25.41 -14.05
N ALA A 278 -13.29 24.21 -14.56
CA ALA A 278 -12.74 24.00 -15.87
C ALA A 278 -13.89 24.03 -16.87
N ALA A 279 -13.76 24.77 -17.97
CA ALA A 279 -14.70 24.60 -19.06
C ALA A 279 -14.69 23.11 -19.47
N PRO A 280 -15.86 22.45 -19.67
CA PRO A 280 -15.91 21.05 -20.03
C PRO A 280 -14.98 20.84 -21.22
N ALA A 281 -14.03 19.92 -21.05
CA ALA A 281 -13.06 19.60 -22.08
C ALA A 281 -13.84 19.25 -23.35
N GLY A 282 -13.78 20.15 -24.33
CA GLY A 282 -14.35 19.88 -25.63
C GLY A 282 -13.68 18.63 -26.20
N ASP A 283 -14.48 17.60 -26.45
CA ASP A 283 -14.22 16.46 -27.31
C ASP A 283 -12.73 16.03 -27.38
N VAL A 284 -12.27 15.31 -26.35
CA VAL A 284 -10.97 14.62 -26.35
C VAL A 284 -11.02 13.51 -27.40
N GLY A 285 -10.71 13.92 -28.63
CA GLY A 285 -10.79 13.10 -29.85
C GLY A 285 -10.43 13.88 -31.12
N ALA A 286 -10.40 15.21 -31.07
CA ALA A 286 -9.90 16.01 -32.18
C ALA A 286 -8.36 16.01 -32.20
N GLN A 287 -7.76 15.37 -33.19
CA GLN A 287 -6.36 15.63 -33.51
C GLN A 287 -6.22 17.10 -33.94
N PRO A 288 -5.16 17.81 -33.50
CA PRO A 288 -4.91 19.17 -33.95
C PRO A 288 -4.73 19.13 -35.46
N SER A 289 -5.38 20.06 -36.16
CA SER A 289 -5.24 20.17 -37.60
C SER A 289 -3.79 20.50 -37.96
N GLU A 290 -3.35 20.11 -39.16
CA GLU A 290 -2.02 20.44 -39.67
C GLU A 290 -1.73 21.95 -39.62
N ALA A 291 -2.77 22.78 -39.74
CA ALA A 291 -2.67 24.23 -39.60
C ALA A 291 -2.41 24.69 -38.15
N GLU A 292 -3.00 24.03 -37.15
CA GLU A 292 -2.79 24.32 -35.73
C GLU A 292 -1.39 23.90 -35.29
N VAL A 293 -0.94 22.71 -35.70
CA VAL A 293 0.44 22.25 -35.44
C VAL A 293 1.45 23.18 -36.11
N SER A 294 1.23 23.58 -37.36
CA SER A 294 2.12 24.51 -38.06
C SER A 294 2.17 25.89 -37.40
N ALA A 295 1.05 26.40 -36.87
CA ALA A 295 1.00 27.68 -36.17
C ALA A 295 1.72 27.62 -34.81
N ALA A 296 1.59 26.50 -34.10
CA ALA A 296 2.29 26.29 -32.83
C ALA A 296 3.81 26.19 -33.02
N ILE A 297 4.27 25.48 -34.06
CA ILE A 297 5.69 25.43 -34.43
C ILE A 297 6.22 26.83 -34.73
N GLU A 298 5.54 27.61 -35.57
CA GLU A 298 5.99 28.96 -35.94
C GLU A 298 6.08 29.89 -34.70
N ALA A 299 5.10 29.79 -33.79
CA ALA A 299 5.11 30.55 -32.54
C ALA A 299 6.27 30.16 -31.62
N ALA A 300 6.55 28.86 -31.47
CA ALA A 300 7.66 28.35 -30.67
C ALA A 300 9.03 28.75 -31.26
N GLU A 301 9.20 28.65 -32.57
CA GLU A 301 10.42 29.07 -33.26
C GLU A 301 10.66 30.59 -33.13
N GLN A 302 9.62 31.41 -33.26
CA GLN A 302 9.71 32.86 -33.03
C GLN A 302 10.08 33.20 -31.58
N ALA A 303 9.53 32.46 -30.61
CA ALA A 303 9.85 32.66 -29.20
C ALA A 303 11.33 32.36 -28.90
N ILE A 304 11.88 31.30 -29.49
CA ILE A 304 13.31 30.93 -29.34
C ILE A 304 14.21 31.96 -30.03
N GLN A 305 13.86 32.41 -31.23
CA GLN A 305 14.62 33.45 -31.94
C GLN A 305 14.62 34.79 -31.17
N GLY A 306 13.59 35.04 -30.34
CA GLY A 306 13.52 36.17 -29.44
C GLY A 306 14.41 36.08 -28.20
N LEU A 307 14.95 34.90 -27.88
CA LEU A 307 15.87 34.70 -26.75
C LEU A 307 17.28 35.25 -27.06
N PRO A 308 18.08 35.62 -26.05
CA PRO A 308 19.49 35.94 -26.24
C PRO A 308 20.27 34.77 -26.89
N PRO A 309 21.29 35.02 -27.73
CA PRO A 309 22.03 33.97 -28.45
C PRO A 309 22.60 32.85 -27.55
N GLU A 310 23.03 33.20 -26.34
CA GLU A 310 23.50 32.28 -25.31
C GLU A 310 22.43 31.32 -24.75
N GLN A 311 21.15 31.59 -25.02
CA GLN A 311 19.99 30.77 -24.62
C GLN A 311 19.35 30.02 -25.79
N GLN A 312 19.81 30.26 -27.02
CA GLN A 312 19.35 29.57 -28.23
C GLN A 312 20.10 28.24 -28.44
N VAL A 313 20.03 27.36 -27.44
CA VAL A 313 20.79 26.10 -27.42
C VAL A 313 20.10 25.02 -28.25
N ILE A 314 18.77 25.04 -28.27
CA ILE A 314 17.95 24.15 -29.09
C ILE A 314 17.73 24.81 -30.46
N PRO A 315 18.20 24.18 -31.57
CA PRO A 315 17.93 24.66 -32.91
C PRO A 315 16.43 24.62 -33.22
N PRO A 316 15.89 25.61 -33.97
CA PRO A 316 14.49 25.62 -34.41
C PRO A 316 14.05 24.30 -35.06
N GLU A 317 14.95 23.63 -35.77
CA GLU A 317 14.68 22.36 -36.45
C GLU A 317 14.33 21.22 -35.47
N ILE A 318 14.88 21.24 -34.24
CA ILE A 318 14.55 20.26 -33.21
C ILE A 318 13.12 20.48 -32.69
N VAL A 319 12.68 21.73 -32.59
CA VAL A 319 11.30 22.08 -32.18
C VAL A 319 10.30 21.53 -33.21
N SER A 320 10.58 21.73 -34.48
CA SER A 320 9.80 21.16 -35.58
C SER A 320 9.72 19.63 -35.52
N GLU A 321 10.76 18.92 -35.11
CA GLU A 321 10.72 17.46 -34.91
C GLU A 321 9.94 17.06 -33.65
N MET A 322 10.07 17.81 -32.55
CA MET A 322 9.29 17.55 -31.31
C MET A 322 7.79 17.61 -31.55
N PHE A 323 7.29 18.58 -32.31
CA PHE A 323 5.86 18.66 -32.65
C PHE A 323 5.39 17.59 -33.64
N LYS A 324 6.30 16.93 -34.36
CA LYS A 324 5.96 15.74 -35.19
C LYS A 324 5.83 14.50 -34.33
N GLU A 325 6.66 14.36 -33.30
CA GLU A 325 6.58 13.24 -32.36
C GLU A 325 5.44 13.41 -31.35
N PHE A 326 5.09 14.65 -30.98
CA PHE A 326 4.08 15.01 -29.99
C PHE A 326 3.12 16.09 -30.52
N PRO A 327 2.24 15.78 -31.48
CA PRO A 327 1.34 16.77 -32.09
C PRO A 327 0.36 17.39 -31.09
N GLU A 328 0.00 16.69 -30.02
CA GLU A 328 -0.82 17.19 -28.91
C GLU A 328 -0.22 18.40 -28.18
N ALA A 329 1.10 18.62 -28.28
CA ALA A 329 1.74 19.83 -27.77
C ALA A 329 1.20 21.10 -28.44
N ALA A 330 0.53 21.01 -29.59
CA ALA A 330 -0.14 22.13 -30.25
C ALA A 330 -1.33 22.70 -29.45
N PHE A 331 -1.85 21.96 -28.46
CA PHE A 331 -2.88 22.47 -27.55
C PHE A 331 -2.32 23.24 -26.34
N MET A 332 -1.01 23.17 -26.11
CA MET A 332 -0.37 23.93 -25.03
C MET A 332 -0.27 25.41 -25.41
N ASP A 333 -0.25 26.29 -24.40
CA ASP A 333 0.00 27.70 -24.63
C ASP A 333 1.40 27.87 -25.25
N PRO A 334 1.57 28.58 -26.39
CA PRO A 334 2.87 28.81 -27.00
C PRO A 334 3.92 29.40 -26.04
N ALA A 335 3.51 30.17 -25.02
CA ALA A 335 4.39 30.70 -23.99
C ALA A 335 4.87 29.62 -23.00
N GLU A 336 4.05 28.61 -22.71
CA GLU A 336 4.44 27.45 -21.89
C GLU A 336 5.42 26.57 -22.67
N ILE A 337 5.16 26.33 -23.96
CA ILE A 337 6.07 25.58 -24.83
C ILE A 337 7.43 26.27 -24.90
N ALA A 338 7.45 27.58 -25.11
CA ALA A 338 8.69 28.36 -25.11
C ALA A 338 9.42 28.29 -23.75
N THR A 339 8.68 28.23 -22.65
CA THR A 339 9.24 28.07 -21.30
C THR A 339 9.89 26.69 -21.13
N VAL A 340 9.21 25.62 -21.54
CA VAL A 340 9.74 24.25 -21.49
C VAL A 340 11.01 24.12 -22.34
N ILE A 341 11.00 24.65 -23.56
CA ILE A 341 12.16 24.62 -24.46
C ILE A 341 13.32 25.46 -23.90
N ARG A 342 13.04 26.62 -23.30
CA ARG A 342 14.06 27.44 -22.64
C ARG A 342 14.68 26.70 -21.45
N ASP A 343 13.86 26.08 -20.60
CA ASP A 343 14.34 25.41 -19.41
C ASP A 343 15.16 24.15 -19.77
N ALA A 344 14.74 23.41 -20.80
CA ALA A 344 15.53 22.33 -21.38
C ALA A 344 16.85 22.82 -21.99
N SER A 345 16.83 23.95 -22.71
CA SER A 345 18.04 24.59 -23.26
C SER A 345 19.04 24.98 -22.17
N LEU A 346 18.54 25.53 -21.05
CA LEU A 346 19.35 25.91 -19.90
C LEU A 346 19.95 24.69 -19.19
N GLN A 347 19.20 23.60 -19.04
CA GLN A 347 19.73 22.35 -18.47
C GLN A 347 20.83 21.73 -19.33
N ILE A 348 20.66 21.72 -20.66
CA ILE A 348 21.69 21.24 -21.60
C ILE A 348 22.94 22.11 -21.52
N ALA A 349 22.80 23.44 -21.52
CA ALA A 349 23.93 24.36 -21.39
C ALA A 349 24.66 24.25 -20.05
N ALA A 350 23.95 23.95 -18.96
CA ALA A 350 24.56 23.74 -17.64
C ALA A 350 25.34 22.41 -17.54
N SER A 351 25.06 21.47 -18.44
CA SER A 351 25.66 20.12 -18.46
C SER A 351 26.85 19.99 -19.43
N ALA A 352 27.14 21.03 -20.22
CA ALA A 352 28.19 21.07 -21.24
C ALA A 352 29.44 21.84 -20.79
#